data_AF-A0A183I4N9-F1
#
_entry.id   AF-A0A183I4N9-F1
#
_cell.length_a   1.000
_cell.length_b   1.000
_cell.length_c   1.000
_cell.angle_alpha   90.00
_cell.angle_beta   90.00
_cell.angle_gamma   90.00
#
_symmetry.space_group_name_H-M   'P 1'
#
loop_
_entity.id
_entity.type
_entity.pdbx_description
1 polymer ?
#
loop_
_entity_poly.entity_id
_entity_poly.type
_entity_poly.pdbx_seq_one_letter_code
_entity_poly.pdbx_strand_id
1 'polypeptide(L)'
;MGEQEFVLLSTEINKIVDPFVDAGNLLIIDNEPLIDDDSTSKPSEEELSAKVRDNAQFLFNKIWELERKRVDEAICAKLPSPIFRLPREKPLPSERQLTKWEQYAQQKGIRKKKRDRKVFDEQTQEWKARYGYKRVKDDNAKDWLIEIPDNKGNRIFI
;
A
#
# COMPACT_ATOMS: atom_id res chain seq x y z
N MET A 1 -22.50 -37.04 31.92
CA MET A 1 -22.26 -36.15 30.76
C MET A 1 -21.51 -37.02 29.78
N GLY A 2 -22.20 -37.55 28.76
CA GLY A 2 -21.64 -38.60 27.90
C GLY A 2 -20.46 -38.07 27.11
N GLU A 3 -19.33 -38.78 27.17
CA GLU A 3 -18.18 -38.53 26.31
C GLU A 3 -18.62 -38.86 24.88
N GLN A 4 -18.76 -37.84 24.05
CA GLN A 4 -18.94 -38.05 22.61
C GLN A 4 -17.58 -38.50 22.07
N GLU A 5 -17.53 -39.75 21.65
CA GLU A 5 -16.34 -40.34 21.04
C GLU A 5 -16.16 -39.72 19.66
N PHE A 6 -15.16 -38.85 19.52
CA PHE A 6 -14.84 -38.20 18.26
C PHE A 6 -14.13 -39.19 17.35
N VAL A 7 -14.77 -39.57 16.24
CA VAL A 7 -14.11 -40.36 15.20
C VAL A 7 -13.11 -39.44 14.47
N LEU A 8 -11.82 -39.69 14.67
CA LEU A 8 -10.76 -38.96 13.97
C LEU A 8 -10.62 -39.54 12.56
N LEU A 9 -10.94 -38.72 11.56
CA LEU A 9 -10.68 -39.04 10.15
C LEU A 9 -9.24 -38.70 9.78
N SER A 10 -8.68 -39.41 8.80
CA SER A 10 -7.32 -39.11 8.31
C SER A 10 -7.27 -37.74 7.63
N THR A 11 -6.23 -36.97 7.94
CA THR A 11 -5.92 -35.67 7.34
C THR A 11 -4.79 -35.73 6.31
N GLU A 12 -4.13 -36.88 6.19
CA GLU A 12 -3.02 -37.09 5.26
C GLU A 12 -3.53 -37.39 3.86
N ILE A 13 -2.96 -36.69 2.87
CA ILE A 13 -3.31 -36.85 1.46
C ILE A 13 -2.05 -37.07 0.67
N ASN A 14 -2.00 -38.21 -0.02
CA ASN A 14 -0.90 -38.59 -0.90
C ASN A 14 -1.37 -38.38 -2.34
N LYS A 15 -0.68 -37.51 -3.07
CA LYS A 15 -0.88 -37.30 -4.50
C LYS A 15 0.27 -37.89 -5.30
N ILE A 16 0.01 -38.28 -6.54
CA ILE A 16 1.01 -38.82 -7.46
C ILE A 16 1.98 -37.72 -7.89
N VAL A 17 1.45 -36.51 -8.12
CA VAL A 17 2.21 -35.32 -8.49
C VAL A 17 1.97 -34.25 -7.43
N ASP A 18 3.06 -33.65 -6.94
CA ASP A 18 2.97 -32.57 -5.97
C ASP A 18 2.30 -31.33 -6.60
N PRO A 19 1.20 -30.84 -6.01
CA PRO A 19 0.53 -29.65 -6.52
C PRO A 19 1.33 -28.39 -6.19
N PHE A 20 1.22 -27.36 -7.03
CA PHE A 20 1.80 -26.06 -6.74
C PHE A 20 0.92 -25.32 -5.72
N VAL A 21 1.49 -24.93 -4.58
CA VAL A 21 0.79 -24.23 -3.50
C VAL A 21 1.34 -22.82 -3.32
N ASP A 22 0.45 -21.84 -3.35
CA ASP A 22 0.74 -20.44 -3.00
C ASP A 22 -0.15 -20.02 -1.82
N ALA A 23 0.35 -20.22 -0.60
CA ALA A 23 -0.35 -19.86 0.62
C ALA A 23 -0.61 -18.34 0.74
N GLY A 24 0.16 -17.49 0.06
CA GLY A 24 -0.05 -16.04 0.06
C GLY A 24 -1.35 -15.63 -0.64
N ASN A 25 -1.73 -16.37 -1.69
CA ASN A 25 -2.98 -16.18 -2.42
C ASN A 25 -4.07 -17.22 -2.05
N LEU A 26 -3.79 -18.09 -1.07
CA LEU A 26 -4.64 -19.25 -0.73
C LEU A 26 -4.97 -20.10 -1.98
N LEU A 27 -3.98 -20.30 -2.84
CA LEU A 27 -4.12 -20.93 -4.14
C LEU A 27 -3.44 -22.30 -4.14
N ILE A 28 -4.10 -23.28 -4.75
CA ILE A 28 -3.53 -24.56 -5.13
C ILE A 28 -3.76 -24.80 -6.62
N ILE A 29 -2.71 -25.20 -7.32
CA ILE A 29 -2.78 -25.60 -8.73
C ILE A 29 -2.42 -27.08 -8.78
N ASP A 30 -3.44 -27.89 -9.03
CA ASP A 30 -3.34 -29.33 -9.16
C ASP A 30 -3.23 -29.68 -10.66
N ASN A 31 -2.09 -30.26 -11.04
CA ASN A 31 -1.80 -30.64 -12.43
C ASN A 31 -2.24 -32.07 -12.77
N GLU A 32 -2.81 -32.79 -11.80
CA GLU A 32 -3.32 -34.13 -12.02
C GLU A 32 -4.54 -34.09 -12.97
N PRO A 33 -4.59 -34.92 -14.02
CA PRO A 33 -5.72 -34.96 -14.93
C PRO A 33 -7.01 -35.33 -14.21
N LEU A 34 -8.15 -34.86 -14.73
CA LEU A 34 -9.48 -35.16 -14.18
C LEU A 34 -10.12 -36.39 -14.82
N ILE A 35 -9.63 -36.79 -15.99
CA ILE A 35 -10.21 -37.80 -16.85
C ILE A 35 -9.03 -38.56 -17.45
N ASP A 36 -9.11 -39.89 -17.51
CA ASP A 36 -8.16 -40.71 -18.28
C ASP A 36 -8.31 -40.39 -19.77
N ASP A 37 -7.22 -40.36 -20.52
CA ASP A 37 -7.22 -39.96 -21.94
C ASP A 37 -8.21 -40.79 -22.82
N ASP A 38 -8.58 -41.99 -22.36
CA ASP A 38 -9.51 -42.90 -23.05
C ASP A 38 -11.00 -42.70 -22.68
N SER A 39 -11.31 -41.88 -21.66
CA SER A 39 -12.66 -41.63 -21.19
C SER A 39 -13.28 -40.41 -21.89
N THR A 40 -14.31 -40.64 -22.71
CA THR A 40 -15.08 -39.57 -23.38
C THR A 40 -16.16 -38.96 -22.47
N SER A 41 -16.36 -39.52 -21.27
CA SER A 41 -17.41 -39.09 -20.35
C SER A 41 -16.96 -37.90 -19.49
N LYS A 42 -17.88 -36.95 -19.26
CA LYS A 42 -17.67 -35.84 -18.33
C LYS A 42 -17.48 -36.41 -16.90
N PRO A 43 -16.61 -35.80 -16.09
CA PRO A 43 -16.43 -36.22 -14.70
C PRO A 43 -17.74 -36.02 -13.93
N SER A 44 -18.03 -36.95 -13.03
CA SER A 44 -19.20 -36.86 -12.15
C SER A 44 -18.99 -35.78 -11.08
N GLU A 45 -20.09 -35.28 -10.52
CA GLU A 45 -20.04 -34.31 -9.42
C GLU A 45 -19.35 -34.90 -8.18
N GLU A 46 -19.52 -36.20 -7.95
CA GLU A 46 -18.90 -36.92 -6.82
C GLU A 46 -17.38 -36.96 -6.93
N GLU A 47 -16.84 -37.26 -8.12
CA GLU A 47 -15.39 -37.26 -8.39
C GLU A 47 -14.79 -35.85 -8.23
N LEU A 48 -15.46 -34.83 -8.76
CA LEU A 48 -15.04 -33.44 -8.61
C LEU A 48 -15.03 -33.02 -7.14
N SER A 49 -16.09 -33.35 -6.39
CA SER A 49 -16.21 -33.04 -4.97
C SER A 49 -15.12 -33.73 -4.15
N ALA A 50 -14.85 -35.01 -4.42
CA ALA A 50 -13.76 -35.75 -3.77
C ALA A 50 -12.39 -35.09 -4.03
N LYS A 51 -12.10 -34.71 -5.28
CA LYS A 51 -10.82 -34.06 -5.62
C LYS A 51 -10.69 -32.67 -5.01
N VAL A 52 -11.77 -31.88 -4.98
CA VAL A 52 -11.79 -30.56 -4.33
C VAL A 52 -11.56 -30.70 -2.83
N ARG A 53 -12.21 -31.68 -2.18
CA ARG A 53 -12.00 -31.98 -0.76
C ARG A 53 -10.53 -32.28 -0.47
N ASP A 54 -9.89 -33.11 -1.29
CA ASP A 54 -8.49 -33.47 -1.14
C ASP A 54 -7.58 -32.24 -1.31
N ASN A 55 -7.80 -31.46 -2.36
CA ASN A 55 -7.03 -30.24 -2.61
C ASN A 55 -7.19 -29.20 -1.50
N ALA A 56 -8.40 -29.04 -0.95
CA ALA A 56 -8.67 -28.14 0.16
C ALA A 56 -7.96 -28.59 1.45
N GLN A 57 -8.04 -29.89 1.78
CA GLN A 57 -7.36 -30.44 2.96
C GLN A 57 -5.84 -30.32 2.82
N PHE A 58 -5.27 -30.54 1.63
CA PHE A 58 -3.84 -30.33 1.37
C PHE A 58 -3.43 -28.87 1.58
N LEU A 59 -4.22 -27.92 1.06
CA LEU A 59 -3.98 -26.48 1.23
C LEU A 59 -4.04 -26.08 2.72
N PHE A 60 -5.02 -26.59 3.46
CA PHE A 60 -5.15 -26.29 4.88
C PHE A 60 -4.03 -26.92 5.71
N ASN A 61 -3.60 -28.14 5.41
CA ASN A 61 -2.41 -28.73 6.05
C ASN A 61 -1.20 -27.77 5.90
N LYS A 62 -0.99 -27.22 4.70
CA LYS A 62 0.09 -26.25 4.44
C LYS A 62 -0.08 -24.92 5.17
N ILE A 63 -1.31 -24.42 5.31
CA ILE A 63 -1.57 -23.19 6.07
C ILE A 63 -1.34 -23.42 7.58
N TRP A 64 -1.63 -24.62 8.09
CA TRP A 64 -1.53 -24.94 9.52
C TRP A 64 -0.07 -25.18 9.94
N GLU A 65 0.81 -25.47 8.99
CA GLU A 65 2.27 -25.48 9.16
C GLU A 65 2.86 -24.06 9.39
N LEU A 66 2.12 -22.98 9.07
CA LEU A 66 2.63 -21.59 9.15
C LEU A 66 2.69 -21.05 10.59
N GLU A 67 3.49 -19.99 10.77
CA GLU A 67 3.58 -19.25 12.02
C GLU A 67 2.20 -18.66 12.39
N ARG A 68 1.67 -19.10 13.54
CA ARG A 68 0.40 -18.62 14.10
C ARG A 68 0.64 -17.51 15.13
N LYS A 69 -0.07 -16.40 14.99
CA LYS A 69 -0.01 -15.25 15.88
C LYS A 69 -1.41 -14.94 16.44
N ARG A 70 -1.47 -14.61 17.73
CA ARG A 70 -2.69 -14.07 18.33
C ARG A 70 -2.77 -12.57 18.04
N VAL A 71 -3.83 -12.15 17.36
CA VAL A 71 -4.14 -10.75 17.09
C VAL A 71 -5.48 -10.47 17.74
N ASP A 72 -5.48 -9.57 18.73
CA ASP A 72 -6.61 -9.31 19.61
C ASP A 72 -7.12 -10.61 20.28
N GLU A 73 -8.33 -11.06 19.93
CA GLU A 73 -8.95 -12.28 20.46
C GLU A 73 -8.89 -13.46 19.47
N ALA A 74 -8.36 -13.27 18.25
CA ALA A 74 -8.33 -14.29 17.20
C ALA A 74 -6.94 -14.91 17.00
N ILE A 75 -6.92 -16.19 16.61
CA ILE A 75 -5.71 -16.90 16.19
C ILE A 75 -5.61 -16.76 14.66
N CYS A 76 -4.56 -16.11 14.18
CA CYS A 76 -4.35 -15.85 12.76
C CYS A 76 -3.04 -16.50 12.29
N ALA A 77 -3.04 -17.12 11.11
CA ALA A 77 -1.82 -17.56 10.45
C ALA A 77 -1.15 -16.37 9.73
N LYS A 78 0.17 -16.28 9.79
CA LYS A 78 0.95 -15.28 9.08
C LYS A 78 1.26 -15.77 7.67
N LEU A 79 0.54 -15.23 6.69
CA LEU A 79 0.70 -15.63 5.30
C LEU A 79 2.00 -15.08 4.70
N PRO A 80 2.70 -15.86 3.86
CA PRO A 80 3.88 -15.40 3.13
C PRO A 80 3.49 -14.44 2.01
N SER A 81 4.49 -13.79 1.39
CA SER A 81 4.24 -13.00 0.18
C SER A 81 3.78 -13.88 -0.98
N PRO A 82 2.78 -13.44 -1.78
CA PRO A 82 2.30 -14.17 -2.95
C PRO A 82 3.40 -14.59 -3.91
N ILE A 83 3.40 -15.86 -4.29
CA ILE A 83 4.36 -16.43 -5.25
C ILE A 83 3.85 -16.24 -6.68
N PHE A 84 2.56 -16.49 -6.89
CA PHE A 84 1.91 -16.41 -8.19
C PHE A 84 1.92 -14.97 -8.71
N ARG A 85 2.55 -14.76 -9.88
CA ARG A 85 2.75 -13.43 -10.47
C ARG A 85 1.50 -13.02 -11.24
N LEU A 86 0.75 -12.07 -10.67
CA LEU A 86 -0.39 -11.45 -11.34
C LEU A 86 0.04 -10.16 -12.06
N PRO A 87 -0.51 -9.88 -13.26
CA PRO A 87 -0.27 -8.62 -13.94
C PRO A 87 -0.86 -7.47 -13.12
N ARG A 88 -0.14 -6.35 -13.07
CA ARG A 88 -0.64 -5.13 -12.43
C ARG A 88 -1.74 -4.53 -13.31
N GLU A 89 -2.79 -4.02 -12.68
CA GLU A 89 -3.84 -3.23 -13.35
C GLU A 89 -3.27 -1.95 -13.96
N LYS A 90 -2.37 -1.28 -13.22
CA LYS A 90 -1.79 0.01 -13.60
C LYS A 90 -0.29 -0.10 -13.80
N PRO A 91 0.26 0.66 -14.77
CA PRO A 91 1.70 0.75 -14.93
C PRO A 91 2.35 1.30 -13.66
N LEU A 92 3.66 1.06 -13.53
CA LEU A 92 4.41 1.68 -12.45
C LEU A 92 4.31 3.20 -12.58
N PRO A 93 4.16 3.94 -11.46
CA PRO A 93 4.23 5.39 -11.49
C PRO A 93 5.51 5.83 -12.19
N SER A 94 5.39 6.72 -13.17
CA SER A 94 6.56 7.26 -13.84
C SER A 94 7.44 8.03 -12.85
N GLU A 95 8.74 8.02 -13.09
CA GLU A 95 9.66 8.83 -12.32
C GLU A 95 9.24 10.30 -12.39
N ARG A 96 9.23 10.97 -11.24
CA ARG A 96 8.85 12.38 -11.17
C ARG A 96 9.85 13.19 -11.98
N GLN A 97 9.38 13.78 -13.08
CA GLN A 97 10.17 14.73 -13.83
C GLN A 97 10.53 15.92 -12.94
N LEU A 98 11.81 16.26 -12.90
CA LEU A 98 12.29 17.44 -12.18
C LEU A 98 11.64 18.69 -12.77
N THR A 99 11.03 19.49 -11.90
CA THR A 99 10.50 20.80 -12.31
C THR A 99 11.65 21.71 -12.76
N LYS A 100 11.36 22.70 -13.61
CA LYS A 100 12.37 23.69 -14.06
C LYS A 100 13.11 24.34 -12.88
N TRP A 101 12.39 24.60 -11.78
CA TRP A 101 12.99 25.16 -10.56
C TRP A 101 13.93 24.17 -9.86
N GLU A 102 13.58 22.88 -9.78
CA GLU A 102 14.45 21.86 -9.19
C GLU A 102 15.71 21.64 -10.02
N GLN A 103 15.60 21.66 -11.34
CA GLN A 103 16.76 21.61 -12.24
C GLN A 103 17.69 22.81 -12.01
N TYR A 104 17.12 24.02 -11.96
CA TYR A 104 17.89 25.23 -11.66
C TYR A 104 18.52 25.20 -10.26
N ALA A 105 17.75 24.78 -9.25
CA ALA A 105 18.22 24.67 -7.88
C ALA A 105 19.38 23.66 -7.76
N GLN A 106 19.30 22.54 -8.47
CA GLN A 106 20.38 21.54 -8.52
C GLN A 106 21.63 22.12 -9.20
N GLN A 107 21.49 22.77 -10.36
CA GLN A 107 22.62 23.39 -11.07
C GLN A 107 23.30 24.49 -10.25
N LYS A 108 22.53 25.26 -9.48
CA LYS A 108 23.04 26.35 -8.63
C LYS A 108 23.42 25.91 -7.22
N GLY A 109 23.27 24.62 -6.88
CA GLY A 109 23.54 24.12 -5.53
C GLY A 109 22.60 24.70 -4.45
N ILE A 110 21.43 25.18 -4.83
CA ILE A 110 20.44 25.75 -3.90
C ILE A 110 19.79 24.62 -3.12
N ARG A 111 20.13 24.51 -1.84
CA ARG A 111 19.54 23.52 -0.93
C ARG A 111 18.22 24.05 -0.35
N LYS A 112 17.18 23.22 -0.39
CA LYS A 112 15.89 23.50 0.25
C LYS A 112 16.07 23.55 1.76
N LYS A 113 15.90 24.73 2.37
CA LYS A 113 15.92 24.92 3.83
C LYS A 113 14.49 24.90 4.36
N LYS A 114 14.26 24.20 5.47
CA LYS A 114 13.00 24.32 6.23
C LYS A 114 12.88 25.75 6.74
N ARG A 115 11.69 26.34 6.58
CA ARG A 115 11.37 27.70 7.04
C ARG A 115 10.20 27.60 8.01
N ASP A 116 10.30 28.29 9.15
CA ASP A 116 9.24 28.26 10.16
C ASP A 116 8.01 29.06 9.74
N ARG A 117 6.85 28.60 10.23
CA ARG A 117 5.55 29.19 9.92
C ARG A 117 5.39 30.59 10.54
N LYS A 118 5.99 30.84 11.70
CA LYS A 118 5.98 32.14 12.37
C LYS A 118 7.33 32.84 12.22
N VAL A 119 7.29 34.16 12.14
CA VAL A 119 8.46 35.05 12.11
C VAL A 119 8.23 36.11 13.18
N PHE A 120 9.27 36.42 13.94
CA PHE A 120 9.22 37.47 14.94
C PHE A 120 9.25 38.83 14.25
N ASP A 121 8.32 39.69 14.63
CA ASP A 121 8.21 41.06 14.11
C ASP A 121 8.81 42.01 15.15
N GLU A 122 9.90 42.71 14.80
CA GLU A 122 10.63 43.59 15.72
C GLU A 122 9.84 44.83 16.11
N GLN A 123 8.90 45.30 15.26
CA GLN A 123 8.11 46.51 15.53
C GLN A 123 7.01 46.27 16.56
N THR A 124 6.35 45.11 16.48
CA THR A 124 5.25 44.75 17.40
C THR A 124 5.69 43.80 18.50
N GLN A 125 6.94 43.33 18.47
CA GLN A 125 7.51 42.33 19.39
C GLN A 125 6.67 41.04 19.48
N GLU A 126 5.95 40.68 18.43
CA GLU A 126 5.05 39.53 18.38
C GLU A 126 5.45 38.49 17.33
N TRP A 127 5.13 37.23 17.60
CA TRP A 127 5.30 36.13 16.65
C TRP A 127 4.14 36.07 15.66
N LYS A 128 4.33 36.65 14.48
CA LYS A 128 3.32 36.70 13.42
C LYS A 128 3.53 35.61 12.36
N ALA A 129 2.48 35.31 11.61
CA ALA A 129 2.56 34.32 10.55
C ALA A 129 3.42 34.83 9.38
N ARG A 130 4.20 33.93 8.76
CA ARG A 130 4.99 34.27 7.56
C ARG A 130 4.10 34.50 6.34
N TYR A 131 3.00 33.77 6.24
CA TYR A 131 2.01 33.85 5.16
C TYR A 131 0.60 33.65 5.75
N GLY A 132 -0.43 34.18 5.07
CA GLY A 132 -1.82 34.08 5.52
C GLY A 132 -2.30 35.28 6.37
N TYR A 133 -3.35 35.06 7.16
CA TYR A 133 -4.00 36.08 7.99
C TYR A 133 -3.06 36.63 9.09
N LYS A 134 -3.04 37.96 9.28
CA LYS A 134 -2.14 38.68 10.20
C LYS A 134 -0.66 38.37 9.96
N ARG A 135 -0.23 38.37 8.70
CA ARG A 135 1.18 38.18 8.33
C ARG A 135 1.98 39.46 8.59
N VAL A 136 3.28 39.31 8.84
CA VAL A 136 4.22 40.42 9.10
C VAL A 136 4.16 41.53 8.04
N LYS A 137 3.88 41.19 6.76
CA LYS A 137 3.81 42.18 5.67
C LYS A 137 2.52 43.02 5.61
N ASP A 138 1.44 42.61 6.28
CA ASP A 138 0.19 43.39 6.22
C ASP A 138 0.28 44.68 7.06
N ASP A 139 1.19 44.75 8.03
CA ASP A 139 1.39 45.98 8.81
C ASP A 139 2.14 47.05 8.01
N ASN A 140 3.10 46.67 7.16
CA ASN A 140 3.72 47.61 6.19
C ASN A 140 2.70 48.18 5.17
N ALA A 141 1.56 47.50 4.94
CA ALA A 141 0.50 47.99 4.07
C ALA A 141 -0.49 48.93 4.81
N LYS A 142 -0.38 49.02 6.13
CA LYS A 142 -1.13 49.97 6.98
C LYS A 142 -0.33 51.23 7.31
N ASP A 143 0.91 51.33 6.84
CA ASP A 143 1.69 52.55 6.99
C ASP A 143 1.01 53.70 6.23
N TRP A 144 0.77 54.78 6.97
CA TRP A 144 0.09 55.99 6.48
C TRP A 144 0.97 56.83 5.55
N LEU A 145 2.27 56.52 5.50
CA LEU A 145 3.27 57.18 4.66
C LEU A 145 4.08 56.12 3.92
N ILE A 146 3.93 56.08 2.60
CA ILE A 146 4.74 55.21 1.72
C ILE A 146 5.66 56.12 0.93
N GLU A 147 6.96 56.08 1.25
CA GLU A 147 7.96 56.85 0.51
C GLU A 147 8.08 56.34 -0.93
N ILE A 148 8.00 57.25 -1.89
CA ILE A 148 8.21 56.95 -3.31
C ILE A 148 9.72 57.04 -3.56
N PRO A 149 10.38 55.96 -4.04
CA PRO A 149 11.81 56.01 -4.36
C PRO A 149 12.10 57.00 -5.51
N ASP A 150 13.17 57.78 -5.40
CA ASP A 150 13.56 58.87 -6.32
C ASP A 150 13.67 58.50 -7.81
N ASN A 151 13.71 57.21 -8.14
CA ASN A 151 13.87 56.69 -9.52
C ASN A 151 12.58 56.12 -10.14
N LYS A 152 11.40 56.50 -9.63
CA LYS A 152 10.12 56.21 -10.30
C LYS A 152 9.49 57.52 -10.77
N GLY A 153 9.64 57.79 -12.06
CA GLY A 153 9.02 58.95 -12.72
C GLY A 153 7.53 59.05 -12.38
N ASN A 154 7.12 60.28 -12.02
CA ASN A 154 5.77 60.69 -11.62
C ASN A 154 4.67 59.88 -12.32
N ARG A 155 4.13 58.90 -11.62
CA ARG A 155 2.88 58.23 -12.02
C ARG A 155 1.91 58.35 -10.86
N ILE A 156 1.23 59.50 -10.86
CA ILE A 156 0.06 59.79 -10.05
C ILE A 156 -1.03 58.82 -10.52
N PHE A 157 -1.56 58.01 -9.60
CA PHE A 157 -2.82 57.31 -9.81
C PHE A 157 -3.77 57.75 -8.69
N ILE A 158 -4.93 58.26 -9.12
CA ILE A 158 -6.12 58.52 -8.32
C ILE A 158 -6.74 57.18 -7.96
#